data_AF-T0YQE1-F1
#
_entry.id   AF-T0YQE1-F1
#
_cell.length_a   1.000
_cell.length_b   1.000
_cell.length_c   1.000
_cell.angle_alpha   90.00
_cell.angle_beta   90.00
_cell.angle_gamma   90.00
#
_symmetry.space_group_name_H-M   'P 1'
#
loop_
_entity.id
_entity.type
_entity.pdbx_description
1 polymer ?
#
loop_
_entity_poly.entity_id
_entity_poly.type
_entity_poly.pdbx_seq_one_letter_code
_entity_poly.pdbx_strand_id
1 'polypeptide(L)'
;ENGYPCERGYIYYAETKQRVPLPWSEALEQSVLETVARAREAADSGRIPPPLIDSPKCPRCSLVGICLPDEVRLLSQGTEGTATVEVRPLLPARDDALPLYVQAQGATLAKKGDQLEIRQRGAVAVTSRLMEVSQVSLFGSVMMTAGALHELCDRGIPICHFSYGGWFYGLTHGLS
;
A
#
# COMPACT_ATOMS: atom_id res chain seq x y z
N GLU A 1 14.72 -5.79 -49.02
CA GLU A 1 13.29 -6.16 -48.94
C GLU A 1 13.17 -7.68 -49.03
N ASN A 2 12.92 -8.37 -47.92
CA ASN A 2 12.60 -9.79 -47.97
C ASN A 2 11.09 -9.91 -48.17
N GLY A 3 10.66 -9.86 -49.43
CA GLY A 3 9.26 -9.85 -49.87
C GLY A 3 8.52 -11.15 -49.60
N TYR A 4 8.34 -11.50 -48.34
CA TYR A 4 7.47 -12.60 -47.93
C TYR A 4 6.03 -12.08 -47.89
N PRO A 5 5.12 -12.63 -48.72
CA PRO A 5 3.71 -12.29 -48.64
C PRO A 5 3.16 -12.82 -47.32
N CYS A 6 2.92 -11.92 -46.38
CA CYS A 6 2.13 -12.22 -45.18
C CYS A 6 0.67 -12.02 -45.54
N GLU A 7 -0.18 -13.03 -45.30
CA GLU A 7 -1.62 -12.96 -45.56
C GLU A 7 -2.46 -12.82 -44.27
N ARG A 8 -1.85 -13.13 -43.12
CA ARG A 8 -2.50 -13.02 -41.80
C ARG A 8 -1.49 -12.85 -40.67
N GLY A 9 -1.94 -12.23 -39.58
CA GLY A 9 -1.28 -12.20 -38.28
C GLY A 9 -2.10 -12.95 -37.22
N TYR A 10 -1.61 -12.94 -35.98
CA TYR A 10 -2.33 -13.48 -34.82
C TYR A 10 -2.18 -12.57 -33.61
N ILE A 11 -3.27 -12.34 -32.88
CA ILE A 11 -3.20 -11.85 -31.50
C ILE A 11 -3.14 -13.07 -30.59
N TYR A 12 -2.13 -13.13 -29.72
CA TYR A 12 -1.98 -14.19 -28.73
C TYR A 12 -2.33 -13.69 -27.34
N TYR A 13 -3.35 -14.29 -26.73
CA TYR A 13 -3.74 -14.04 -25.35
C TYR A 13 -3.01 -15.02 -24.43
N ALA A 14 -2.00 -14.53 -23.71
CA ALA A 14 -1.11 -15.38 -22.90
C ALA A 14 -1.84 -16.11 -21.76
N GLU A 15 -2.83 -15.46 -21.14
CA GLU A 15 -3.60 -16.02 -20.01
C GLU A 15 -4.44 -17.23 -20.43
N THR A 16 -5.17 -17.12 -21.54
CA THR A 16 -6.03 -18.20 -22.06
C THR A 16 -5.32 -19.11 -23.08
N LYS A 17 -4.06 -18.79 -23.43
CA LYS A 17 -3.27 -19.42 -24.50
C LYS A 17 -4.00 -19.44 -25.86
N GLN A 18 -4.88 -18.48 -26.09
CA GLN A 18 -5.71 -18.40 -27.28
C GLN A 18 -5.02 -17.58 -28.38
N ARG A 19 -5.08 -18.06 -29.63
CA ARG A 19 -4.66 -17.32 -30.83
C ARG A 19 -5.89 -16.89 -31.62
N VAL A 20 -6.00 -15.59 -31.87
CA VAL A 20 -7.05 -15.02 -32.71
C VAL A 20 -6.42 -14.65 -34.06
N PRO A 21 -6.81 -15.32 -35.16
CA PRO A 21 -6.29 -14.99 -36.49
C PRO A 21 -6.78 -13.62 -36.95
N LEU A 22 -5.90 -12.86 -37.58
CA LEU A 22 -6.18 -11.57 -38.19
C LEU A 22 -5.81 -11.62 -39.68
N PRO A 23 -6.76 -11.82 -40.59
CA PRO A 23 -6.48 -11.73 -42.02
C PRO A 23 -6.13 -10.29 -42.38
N TRP A 24 -5.07 -10.11 -43.17
CA TRP A 24 -4.74 -8.77 -43.66
C TRP A 24 -5.74 -8.34 -44.71
N SER A 25 -6.31 -7.15 -44.50
CA SER A 25 -7.25 -6.52 -45.40
C SER A 25 -7.10 -5.01 -45.28
N GLU A 26 -7.41 -4.30 -46.36
CA GLU A 26 -7.43 -2.84 -46.38
C GLU A 26 -8.39 -2.29 -45.32
N ALA A 27 -9.54 -2.95 -45.10
CA ALA A 27 -10.48 -2.56 -44.05
C ALA A 27 -9.90 -2.68 -42.63
N LEU A 28 -9.10 -3.72 -42.35
CA LEU A 28 -8.41 -3.87 -41.07
C LEU A 28 -7.33 -2.79 -40.90
N GLU A 29 -6.55 -2.52 -41.95
CA GLU A 29 -5.53 -1.49 -41.95
C GLU A 29 -6.14 -0.10 -41.70
N GLN A 30 -7.21 0.24 -42.42
CA GLN A 30 -7.92 1.49 -42.24
C GLN A 30 -8.49 1.62 -40.83
N SER A 31 -9.13 0.58 -40.29
CA SER A 31 -9.64 0.56 -38.91
C SER A 31 -8.55 0.80 -37.87
N VAL A 32 -7.35 0.22 -38.07
CA VAL A 32 -6.19 0.44 -37.19
C VAL A 32 -5.72 1.90 -37.29
N LEU A 33 -5.56 2.44 -38.50
CA LEU A 33 -5.12 3.82 -38.71
C LEU A 33 -6.11 4.82 -38.10
N GLU A 34 -7.42 4.62 -38.30
CA GLU A 34 -8.49 5.44 -37.70
C GLU A 34 -8.48 5.35 -36.17
N THR A 35 -8.30 4.16 -35.61
CA THR A 35 -8.22 3.96 -34.15
C THR A 35 -7.01 4.68 -33.56
N VAL A 36 -5.85 4.61 -34.22
CA VAL A 36 -4.64 5.32 -33.80
C VAL A 36 -4.84 6.84 -33.86
N ALA A 37 -5.47 7.34 -34.92
CA ALA A 37 -5.78 8.77 -35.06
C ALA A 37 -6.69 9.25 -33.91
N ARG A 38 -7.77 8.52 -33.61
CA ARG A 38 -8.68 8.83 -32.49
C ARG A 38 -8.00 8.77 -31.13
N ALA A 39 -7.09 7.82 -30.92
CA ALA A 39 -6.35 7.71 -29.66
C ALA A 39 -5.44 8.93 -29.44
N ARG A 40 -4.80 9.43 -30.51
CA ARG A 40 -3.99 10.66 -30.45
C ARG A 40 -4.84 11.89 -30.18
N GLU A 41 -5.95 12.05 -30.90
CA GLU A 41 -6.90 13.14 -30.67
C GLU A 41 -7.42 13.15 -29.22
N ALA A 42 -7.75 11.99 -28.66
CA ALA A 42 -8.18 11.87 -27.27
C ALA A 42 -7.07 12.31 -26.30
N ALA A 43 -5.81 11.93 -26.54
CA ALA A 43 -4.68 12.34 -25.73
C ALA A 43 -4.44 13.87 -25.82
N ASP A 44 -4.53 14.45 -27.01
CA ASP A 44 -4.32 15.88 -27.25
C ASP A 44 -5.48 16.74 -26.73
N SER A 45 -6.68 16.17 -26.58
CA SER A 45 -7.86 16.91 -26.10
C SER A 45 -7.71 17.46 -24.68
N GLY A 46 -6.80 16.89 -23.87
CA GLY A 46 -6.66 17.20 -22.46
C GLY A 46 -7.90 16.88 -21.61
N ARG A 47 -8.94 16.26 -22.18
CA ARG A 47 -10.18 15.92 -21.49
C ARG A 47 -10.10 14.50 -20.97
N ILE A 48 -10.12 14.38 -19.65
CA ILE A 48 -10.18 13.09 -18.97
C ILE A 48 -11.61 12.55 -19.11
N PRO A 49 -11.81 11.31 -19.62
CA PRO A 49 -13.13 10.70 -19.69
C PRO A 49 -13.69 10.46 -18.27
N PRO A 50 -15.02 10.48 -18.08
CA PRO A 50 -15.60 10.23 -16.78
C PRO A 50 -15.23 8.83 -16.27
N PRO A 51 -15.08 8.65 -14.94
CA PRO A 51 -14.82 7.33 -14.35
C PRO A 51 -15.86 6.29 -14.78
N LEU A 52 -15.41 5.07 -15.06
CA LEU A 52 -16.30 3.95 -15.37
C LEU A 52 -17.19 3.63 -14.16
N ILE A 53 -18.47 3.37 -14.42
CA ILE A 53 -19.46 3.03 -13.39
C ILE A 53 -19.38 1.54 -13.10
N ASP A 54 -19.14 1.19 -11.82
CA ASP A 54 -19.15 -0.18 -11.30
C ASP A 54 -18.43 -1.20 -12.21
N SER A 55 -17.22 -0.82 -12.65
CA SER A 55 -16.46 -1.59 -13.62
C SER A 55 -15.33 -2.37 -12.95
N PRO A 56 -15.24 -3.71 -13.16
CA PRO A 56 -14.14 -4.52 -12.62
C PRO A 56 -12.78 -4.21 -13.27
N LYS A 57 -12.74 -3.29 -14.24
CA LYS A 57 -11.52 -2.82 -14.90
C LYS A 57 -10.76 -1.79 -14.06
N CYS A 58 -11.45 -0.94 -13.31
CA CYS A 58 -10.83 0.12 -12.52
C CYS A 58 -9.93 -0.40 -11.38
N PRO A 59 -10.36 -1.38 -10.55
CA PRO A 59 -9.53 -1.87 -9.44
C PRO A 59 -8.22 -2.55 -9.87
N ARG A 60 -8.15 -3.04 -11.11
CA ARG A 60 -6.97 -3.70 -11.68
C ARG A 60 -6.14 -2.78 -12.60
N CYS A 61 -6.56 -1.53 -12.75
CA CYS A 61 -5.88 -0.57 -13.62
C CYS A 61 -4.61 -0.04 -12.94
N SER A 62 -3.48 -0.05 -13.65
CA SER A 62 -2.22 0.53 -13.16
C SER A 62 -2.31 2.04 -12.88
N LEU A 63 -3.30 2.73 -13.45
CA LEU A 63 -3.52 4.16 -13.27
C LEU A 63 -4.57 4.47 -12.19
N VAL A 64 -5.11 3.48 -11.47
CA VAL A 64 -6.21 3.71 -10.50
C VAL A 64 -5.84 4.73 -9.42
N GLY A 65 -4.59 4.73 -8.94
CA GLY A 65 -4.11 5.70 -7.96
C GLY A 65 -3.86 7.11 -8.51
N ILE A 66 -3.86 7.28 -9.84
CA ILE A 66 -3.72 8.57 -10.52
C ILE A 66 -5.11 9.08 -10.93
N CYS A 67 -5.93 8.22 -11.54
CA CYS A 67 -7.26 8.56 -12.01
C CYS A 67 -8.30 8.68 -10.89
N LEU A 68 -8.07 8.05 -9.73
CA LEU A 68 -8.92 8.09 -8.54
C LEU A 68 -10.42 8.03 -8.86
N PRO A 69 -10.90 6.96 -9.52
CA PRO A 69 -12.21 6.94 -10.16
C PRO A 69 -13.38 7.09 -9.18
N ASP A 70 -13.25 6.57 -7.96
CA ASP A 70 -14.29 6.62 -6.94
C ASP A 70 -14.34 8.02 -6.29
N GLU A 71 -13.18 8.63 -6.06
CA GLU A 71 -13.03 9.98 -5.53
C GLU A 71 -13.45 11.04 -6.56
N VAL A 72 -13.04 10.88 -7.83
CA VAL A 72 -13.49 11.75 -8.93
C VAL A 72 -15.00 11.64 -9.07
N ARG A 73 -15.59 10.45 -8.93
CA ARG A 73 -17.05 10.26 -8.93
C ARG A 73 -17.70 10.98 -7.75
N LEU A 74 -17.22 10.79 -6.53
CA LEU A 74 -17.74 11.44 -5.33
C LEU A 74 -17.68 12.98 -5.43
N LEU A 75 -16.53 13.52 -5.86
CA LEU A 75 -16.33 14.96 -6.00
C LEU A 75 -17.17 15.55 -7.14
N SER A 76 -17.33 14.83 -8.25
CA SER A 76 -18.19 15.27 -9.36
C SER A 76 -19.67 15.33 -8.96
N GLN A 77 -20.11 14.45 -8.05
CA GLN A 77 -21.46 14.43 -7.48
C GLN A 77 -21.74 15.62 -6.55
N GLY A 78 -20.71 16.32 -6.06
CA GLY A 78 -20.85 17.56 -5.28
C GLY A 78 -21.42 18.76 -6.07
N THR A 79 -21.55 18.63 -7.40
CA THR A 79 -22.16 19.65 -8.25
C THR A 79 -23.69 19.52 -8.30
N GLU A 80 -24.25 18.34 -8.00
CA GLU A 80 -25.69 18.08 -7.91
C GLU A 80 -25.99 17.03 -6.84
N GLY A 81 -26.26 17.50 -5.61
CA GLY A 81 -27.14 16.84 -4.64
C GLY A 81 -26.85 15.39 -4.23
N THR A 82 -26.21 15.22 -3.07
CA THR A 82 -26.49 14.17 -2.07
C THR A 82 -26.57 12.71 -2.56
N ALA A 83 -25.41 12.08 -2.71
CA ALA A 83 -25.26 10.64 -2.48
C ALA A 83 -23.92 10.40 -1.78
N THR A 84 -23.95 9.99 -0.51
CA THR A 84 -22.76 9.56 0.22
C THR A 84 -22.36 8.17 -0.26
N VAL A 85 -21.56 8.10 -1.32
CA VAL A 85 -20.89 6.86 -1.73
C VAL A 85 -19.68 6.68 -0.81
N GLU A 86 -19.68 5.60 -0.02
CA GLU A 86 -18.51 5.25 0.80
C GLU A 86 -17.34 4.91 -0.13
N VAL A 87 -16.29 5.74 -0.07
CA VAL A 87 -15.05 5.54 -0.83
C VAL A 87 -14.38 4.28 -0.30
N ARG A 88 -14.20 3.28 -1.17
CA ARG A 88 -13.48 2.04 -0.81
C ARG A 88 -11.98 2.33 -0.72
N PRO A 89 -11.32 2.14 0.43
CA PRO A 89 -9.88 2.34 0.52
C PRO A 89 -9.14 1.25 -0.28
N LEU A 90 -8.34 1.66 -1.28
CA LEU A 90 -7.54 0.75 -2.12
C LEU A 90 -6.13 0.49 -1.57
N LEU A 91 -5.64 1.39 -0.70
CA LEU A 91 -4.37 1.27 0.00
C LEU A 91 -4.66 1.17 1.51
N PRO A 92 -3.97 0.30 2.26
CA PRO A 92 -4.02 0.36 3.71
C PRO A 92 -3.57 1.76 4.17
N ALA A 93 -4.21 2.28 5.22
CA ALA A 93 -3.79 3.52 5.85
C ALA A 93 -2.29 3.42 6.17
N ARG A 94 -1.52 4.47 5.88
CA ARG A 94 -0.10 4.49 6.23
C ARG A 94 0.03 4.27 7.73
N ASP A 95 0.70 3.18 8.09
CA ASP A 95 1.14 2.96 9.46
C ASP A 95 2.46 3.71 9.62
N ASP A 96 2.38 4.94 10.13
CA ASP A 96 3.54 5.82 10.35
C ASP A 96 4.35 5.39 11.61
N ALA A 97 3.97 4.28 12.27
CA ALA A 97 4.64 3.80 13.47
C ALA A 97 6.03 3.19 13.19
N LEU A 98 7.02 3.58 14.00
CA LEU A 98 8.43 3.21 13.85
C LEU A 98 8.89 2.21 14.92
N PRO A 99 9.91 1.38 14.64
CA PRO A 99 10.49 0.49 15.64
C PRO A 99 11.24 1.26 16.72
N LEU A 100 10.97 0.94 17.99
CA LEU A 100 11.65 1.51 19.16
C LEU A 100 12.79 0.58 19.63
N TYR A 101 14.04 1.05 19.51
CA TYR A 101 15.23 0.33 19.95
C TYR A 101 15.72 0.82 21.31
N VAL A 102 15.86 -0.10 22.27
CA VAL A 102 16.40 0.20 23.61
C VAL A 102 17.68 -0.60 23.83
N GLN A 103 18.82 0.10 23.81
CA GLN A 103 20.16 -0.52 23.90
C GLN A 103 20.96 -0.15 25.16
N ALA A 104 20.46 0.78 25.97
CA ALA A 104 21.13 1.22 27.17
C ALA A 104 21.10 0.13 28.27
N GLN A 105 22.27 -0.36 28.69
CA GLN A 105 22.37 -1.37 29.75
C GLN A 105 21.76 -0.86 31.06
N GLY A 106 20.94 -1.71 31.71
CA GLY A 106 20.21 -1.36 32.92
C GLY A 106 19.10 -0.33 32.73
N ALA A 107 18.71 0.01 31.50
CA ALA A 107 17.54 0.84 31.26
C ALA A 107 16.25 0.09 31.61
N THR A 108 15.24 0.83 32.06
CA THR A 108 13.91 0.29 32.36
C THR A 108 12.89 0.93 31.44
N LEU A 109 12.17 0.11 30.66
CA LEU A 109 11.03 0.52 29.86
C LEU A 109 9.75 0.47 30.71
N ALA A 110 9.11 1.61 30.89
CA ALA A 110 7.90 1.77 31.67
C ALA A 110 6.80 2.46 30.86
N LYS A 111 5.54 2.14 31.15
CA LYS A 111 4.38 2.86 30.60
C LYS A 111 4.00 4.00 31.54
N LYS A 112 3.70 5.18 30.99
CA LYS A 112 3.02 6.26 31.68
C LYS A 112 1.98 6.89 30.77
N GLY A 113 0.70 6.69 31.08
CA GLY A 113 -0.39 7.14 30.21
C GLY A 113 -0.26 6.50 28.83
N ASP A 114 -0.26 7.30 27.77
CA ASP A 114 -0.13 6.83 26.38
C ASP A 114 1.31 6.93 25.83
N GLN A 115 2.30 6.89 26.73
CA GLN A 115 3.72 6.99 26.40
C GLN A 115 4.53 5.86 27.05
N LEU A 116 5.58 5.46 26.36
CA LEU A 116 6.68 4.64 26.88
C LEU A 116 7.80 5.56 27.36
N GLU A 117 8.18 5.42 28.62
CA GLU A 117 9.32 6.09 29.23
C GLU A 117 10.49 5.10 29.35
N ILE A 118 11.65 5.49 28.81
CA ILE A 118 12.90 4.77 29.00
C ILE A 118 13.65 5.46 30.13
N ARG A 119 13.80 4.76 31.25
CA ARG A 119 14.47 5.25 32.45
C ARG A 119 15.87 4.70 32.56
N GLN A 120 16.84 5.54 32.88
CA GLN A 120 18.23 5.14 33.17
C GLN A 120 18.66 5.75 34.50
N ARG A 121 19.20 4.93 35.42
CA ARG A 121 19.59 5.36 36.78
C ARG A 121 18.49 6.13 37.53
N GLY A 122 17.23 5.77 37.31
CA GLY A 122 16.06 6.39 37.96
C GLY A 122 15.52 7.66 37.30
N ALA A 123 16.24 8.25 36.33
CA ALA A 123 15.78 9.42 35.57
C ALA A 123 15.15 9.01 34.22
N VAL A 124 14.15 9.75 33.76
CA VAL A 124 13.57 9.57 32.41
C VAL A 124 14.56 10.13 31.39
N ALA A 125 15.09 9.26 30.54
CA ALA A 125 16.04 9.64 29.50
C ALA A 125 15.32 10.00 28.19
N VAL A 126 14.35 9.17 27.79
CA VAL A 126 13.62 9.31 26.52
C VAL A 126 12.17 8.91 26.71
N THR A 127 11.27 9.58 25.99
CA THR A 127 9.85 9.26 25.92
C THR A 127 9.44 9.01 24.47
N SER A 128 8.61 8.01 24.23
CA SER A 128 8.02 7.70 22.92
C SER A 128 6.52 7.48 23.07
N ARG A 129 5.71 7.95 22.10
CA ARG A 129 4.25 7.77 22.14
C ARG A 129 3.90 6.36 21.67
N LEU A 130 2.97 5.71 22.36
CA LEU A 130 2.55 4.34 22.00
C LEU A 130 2.02 4.24 20.57
N MET A 131 1.32 5.27 20.08
CA MET A 131 0.79 5.32 18.70
C MET A 131 1.88 5.40 17.61
N GLU A 132 3.10 5.77 17.97
CA GLU A 132 4.23 5.92 17.03
C GLU A 132 5.14 4.69 17.04
N VAL A 133 4.79 3.61 17.78
CA VAL A 133 5.64 2.44 17.98
C VAL A 133 5.05 1.23 17.27
N SER A 134 5.73 0.75 16.23
CA SER A 134 5.33 -0.48 15.51
C SER A 134 5.87 -1.75 16.17
N GLN A 135 7.02 -1.67 16.85
CA GLN A 135 7.61 -2.78 17.61
C GLN A 135 8.61 -2.26 18.63
N VAL A 136 8.88 -3.03 19.68
CA VAL A 136 9.89 -2.72 20.70
C VAL A 136 11.02 -3.75 20.64
N SER A 137 12.26 -3.29 20.53
CA SER A 137 13.45 -4.15 20.49
C SER A 137 14.35 -3.87 21.69
N LEU A 138 14.48 -4.85 22.60
CA LEU A 138 15.23 -4.75 23.85
C LEU A 138 16.58 -5.46 23.72
N PHE A 139 17.68 -4.79 24.03
CA PHE A 139 19.04 -5.34 23.89
C PHE A 139 19.77 -5.50 25.22
N GLY A 140 20.25 -6.71 25.48
CA GLY A 140 21.05 -7.02 26.67
C GLY A 140 20.23 -6.89 27.96
N SER A 141 20.80 -6.26 28.99
CA SER A 141 20.16 -6.15 30.32
C SER A 141 19.14 -5.00 30.43
N VAL A 142 18.24 -4.88 29.44
CA VAL A 142 17.12 -3.92 29.51
C VAL A 142 15.97 -4.56 30.25
N MET A 143 15.47 -3.86 31.26
CA MET A 143 14.31 -4.27 32.05
C MET A 143 13.04 -3.66 31.45
N MET A 144 11.94 -4.38 31.59
CA MET A 144 10.61 -3.90 31.20
C MET A 144 9.64 -4.12 32.35
N THR A 145 8.86 -3.09 32.65
CA THR A 145 7.80 -3.20 33.68
C THR A 145 6.64 -4.04 33.18
N ALA A 146 5.96 -4.75 34.08
CA ALA A 146 4.78 -5.55 33.73
C ALA A 146 3.67 -4.71 33.06
N GLY A 147 3.48 -3.46 33.50
CA GLY A 147 2.50 -2.56 32.89
C GLY A 147 2.82 -2.19 31.43
N ALA A 148 4.11 -2.03 31.09
CA ALA A 148 4.51 -1.83 29.70
C ALA A 148 4.32 -3.09 28.86
N LEU A 149 4.68 -4.26 29.41
CA LEU A 149 4.48 -5.55 28.76
C LEU A 149 3.00 -5.79 28.42
N HIS A 150 2.11 -5.61 29.40
CA HIS A 150 0.67 -5.83 29.22
C HIS A 150 0.09 -4.90 28.14
N GLU A 151 0.42 -3.60 28.18
CA GLU A 151 -0.06 -2.63 27.20
C GLU A 151 0.40 -2.95 25.78
N LEU A 152 1.67 -3.33 25.61
CA LEU A 152 2.22 -3.69 24.32
C LEU A 152 1.55 -4.96 23.76
N CYS A 153 1.32 -5.96 24.60
CA CYS A 153 0.58 -7.16 24.21
C CYS A 153 -0.89 -6.86 23.86
N ASP A 154 -1.57 -6.04 24.64
CA ASP A 154 -2.99 -5.67 24.42
C ASP A 154 -3.18 -4.94 23.08
N ARG A 155 -2.22 -4.10 22.70
CA ARG A 155 -2.22 -3.39 21.41
C ARG A 155 -1.65 -4.19 20.24
N GLY A 156 -1.22 -5.42 20.46
CA GLY A 156 -0.57 -6.23 19.42
C GLY A 156 0.78 -5.68 18.95
N ILE A 157 1.48 -4.89 19.77
CA ILE A 157 2.83 -4.38 19.44
C ILE A 157 3.86 -5.45 19.85
N PRO A 158 4.61 -6.05 18.90
CA PRO A 158 5.59 -7.08 19.19
C PRO A 158 6.79 -6.57 19.98
N ILE A 159 7.32 -7.42 20.86
CA ILE A 159 8.48 -7.17 21.72
C ILE A 159 9.57 -8.19 21.38
N CYS A 160 10.66 -7.72 20.80
CA CYS A 160 11.79 -8.53 20.38
C CYS A 160 12.91 -8.46 21.42
N HIS A 161 13.39 -9.62 21.88
CA HIS A 161 14.44 -9.74 22.88
C HIS A 161 15.76 -10.11 22.21
N PHE A 162 16.79 -9.29 22.43
CA PHE A 162 18.11 -9.47 21.86
C PHE A 162 19.20 -9.52 22.94
N SER A 163 20.30 -10.21 22.64
CA SER A 163 21.54 -10.06 23.38
C SER A 163 22.15 -8.67 23.19
N TYR A 164 23.13 -8.31 24.03
CA TYR A 164 23.86 -7.07 23.83
C TYR A 164 24.56 -7.00 22.46
N GLY A 165 25.00 -8.14 21.93
CA GLY A 165 25.60 -8.26 20.60
C GLY A 165 24.59 -8.41 19.45
N GLY A 166 23.29 -8.23 19.71
CA GLY A 166 22.23 -8.29 18.70
C GLY A 166 21.76 -9.70 18.32
N TRP A 167 22.10 -10.73 19.10
CA TRP A 167 21.57 -12.07 18.88
C TRP A 167 20.11 -12.16 19.32
N PHE A 168 19.22 -12.67 18.46
CA PHE A 168 17.81 -12.76 18.76
C PHE A 168 17.50 -13.96 19.68
N TYR A 169 16.89 -13.69 20.84
CA TYR A 169 16.49 -14.72 21.80
C TYR A 169 15.02 -15.13 21.67
N GLY A 170 14.14 -14.19 21.30
CA GLY A 170 12.73 -14.50 21.19
C GLY A 170 11.84 -13.29 21.03
N LEU A 171 10.56 -13.59 20.84
CA LEU A 171 9.48 -12.65 20.61
C LEU A 171 8.44 -12.81 21.71
N THR A 172 7.93 -11.69 22.23
CA THR A 172 6.68 -11.65 22.99
C THR A 172 5.69 -10.84 22.20
N HIS A 173 4.51 -11.41 21.97
CA HIS A 173 3.45 -10.78 21.20
C HIS A 173 2.09 -11.13 21.83
N GLY A 174 1.13 -10.23 21.70
CA GLY A 174 -0.24 -10.48 22.11
C GLY A 174 -0.87 -11.62 21.30
N LEU A 175 -1.89 -12.26 21.86
CA LEU A 175 -2.62 -13.35 21.19
C LEU A 175 -3.97 -12.87 20.61
N SER A 176 -4.10 -11.57 20.34
CA SER A 176 -5.35 -10.94 19.86
C SER A 176 -5.94 -11.65 18.64
#